data_AF-A0A954SVU0-F1
#
_entry.id   AF-A0A954SVU0-F1
#
_cell.length_a   1.000
_cell.length_b   1.000
_cell.length_c   1.000
_cell.angle_alpha   90.00
_cell.angle_beta   90.00
_cell.angle_gamma   90.00
#
_symmetry.space_group_name_H-M   'P 1'
#
loop_
_entity.id
_entity.type
_entity.pdbx_description
1 polymer ?
#
loop_
_entity_poly.entity_id
_entity_poly.type
_entity_poly.pdbx_seq_one_letter_code
_entity_poly.pdbx_strand_id
1 'polypeptide(L)'
;MRSQSGCLSSDVVGTREKPIPNYDLTQGQQRHIAASLASLADNVTMSPEQTVHQTMLTFNCYACHERGGLGGPEPSRNALFETTQHEMGDEGRLPPSLTGVGDKLQDGWLKQILANGANERPYMRTRMPKFGNDVASPLAPAFITLDRKEEGELAEFEDPEIRVKSTGRELVGNSNLACIKCHTFANHPATGIQAISLTGMTRRIRPEWFVRYLYDPAKYRPGTRMPTGFPNGQAVVKDIYDGHPNQQISAVWTYLTDGDKAGIPEGLIARMIELVPEKEPILYRNFIEGLSPRGIAVGTPEKAHFAWDANELCLRLIWHDRFIDASKHWTGRGQGKQVPLGDHILTVEPHFAFAQLASQDAPWPADSIRDRQGYQFEGYSLNDAGQPEFRLKTPFGEVTDFPEPLK
;
A
#
# COMPACT_ATOMS: atom_id res chain seq x y z
N MET A 1 45.74 6.27 2.71
CA MET A 1 46.19 7.07 1.53
C MET A 1 47.70 7.20 1.57
N ARG A 2 48.40 7.25 0.42
CA ARG A 2 49.85 7.48 0.36
C ARG A 2 50.10 8.94 -0.01
N SER A 3 50.69 9.73 0.88
CA SER A 3 50.93 11.17 0.69
C SER A 3 52.06 11.52 -0.29
N GLN A 4 52.87 10.53 -0.68
CA GLN A 4 54.03 10.72 -1.58
C GLN A 4 53.84 10.09 -2.97
N SER A 5 52.63 9.63 -3.33
CA SER A 5 52.38 8.97 -4.61
C SER A 5 50.95 9.22 -5.09
N GLY A 6 50.72 9.20 -6.40
CA GLY A 6 49.38 9.34 -6.98
C GLY A 6 48.96 10.81 -7.08
N CYS A 7 47.66 11.10 -6.89
CA CYS A 7 47.12 12.45 -7.08
C CYS A 7 47.56 13.50 -6.03
N LEU A 8 48.33 13.07 -5.02
CA LEU A 8 48.85 13.93 -3.94
C LEU A 8 50.37 14.16 -4.03
N SER A 9 51.08 13.56 -5.01
CA SER A 9 52.53 13.75 -5.14
C SER A 9 52.89 15.10 -5.74
N SER A 10 54.11 15.57 -5.48
CA SER A 10 54.71 16.74 -6.13
C SER A 10 55.01 16.52 -7.62
N ASP A 11 55.06 15.25 -8.04
CA ASP A 11 55.29 14.83 -9.41
C ASP A 11 54.19 13.83 -9.80
N VAL A 12 53.05 14.36 -10.27
CA VAL A 12 51.88 13.55 -10.64
C VAL A 12 52.13 12.93 -12.00
N VAL A 13 52.69 11.72 -12.01
CA VAL A 13 52.95 10.96 -13.25
C VAL A 13 51.83 9.94 -13.48
N GLY A 14 50.81 10.34 -14.25
CA GLY A 14 49.80 9.42 -14.79
C GLY A 14 50.24 8.84 -16.14
N THR A 15 49.85 7.60 -16.45
CA THR A 15 50.02 7.06 -17.81
C THR A 15 48.75 7.30 -18.62
N ARG A 16 48.83 7.22 -19.95
CA ARG A 16 47.63 7.31 -20.82
C ARG A 16 46.60 6.22 -20.52
N GLU A 17 47.04 5.07 -20.03
CA GLU A 17 46.21 3.93 -19.64
C GLU A 17 45.67 4.02 -18.20
N LYS A 18 46.33 4.80 -17.34
CA LYS A 18 45.92 5.09 -15.95
C LYS A 18 46.14 6.57 -15.65
N PRO A 19 45.26 7.46 -16.17
CA PRO A 19 45.34 8.88 -15.88
C PRO A 19 45.11 9.10 -14.38
N ILE A 20 45.91 9.96 -13.78
CA ILE A 20 45.81 10.33 -12.37
C ILE A 20 45.41 11.82 -12.33
N PRO A 21 44.37 12.21 -11.56
CA PRO A 21 44.01 13.61 -11.41
C PRO A 21 45.17 14.43 -10.85
N ASN A 22 45.50 15.55 -11.50
CA ASN A 22 46.45 16.53 -11.00
C ASN A 22 45.67 17.75 -10.47
N TYR A 23 45.75 17.98 -9.16
CA TYR A 23 45.03 19.06 -8.47
C TYR A 23 45.86 20.33 -8.26
N ASP A 24 47.07 20.41 -8.82
CA ASP A 24 48.00 21.56 -8.72
C ASP A 24 48.24 22.03 -7.28
N LEU A 25 48.46 21.06 -6.37
CA LEU A 25 48.65 21.33 -4.95
C LEU A 25 50.03 21.96 -4.69
N THR A 26 50.06 23.09 -3.98
CA THR A 26 51.31 23.69 -3.51
C THR A 26 52.03 22.79 -2.50
N GLN A 27 53.36 22.94 -2.37
CA GLN A 27 54.13 22.18 -1.38
C GLN A 27 53.60 22.38 0.06
N GLY A 28 53.09 23.58 0.39
CA GLY A 28 52.47 23.85 1.68
C GLY A 28 51.20 23.03 1.90
N GLN A 29 50.30 23.01 0.91
CA GLN A 29 49.07 22.20 0.96
C GLN A 29 49.39 20.70 1.06
N GLN A 30 50.36 20.21 0.30
CA GLN A 30 50.79 18.80 0.37
C GLN A 30 51.32 18.43 1.76
N ARG A 31 52.15 19.28 2.37
CA ARG A 31 52.64 19.06 3.75
C ARG A 31 51.50 19.06 4.76
N HIS A 32 50.54 19.98 4.63
CA HIS A 32 49.38 20.02 5.52
C HIS A 32 48.51 18.76 5.35
N ILE A 33 48.21 18.34 4.12
CA ILE A 33 47.46 17.10 3.84
C ILE A 33 48.20 15.88 4.40
N ALA A 34 49.51 15.79 4.19
CA ALA A 34 50.32 14.68 4.69
C ALA A 34 50.36 14.66 6.23
N ALA A 35 50.52 15.81 6.87
CA ALA A 35 50.49 15.94 8.33
C ALA A 35 49.11 15.59 8.90
N SER A 36 48.03 16.07 8.26
CA SER A 36 46.67 15.71 8.64
C SER A 36 46.42 14.21 8.51
N LEU A 37 46.82 13.59 7.38
CA LEU A 37 46.71 12.15 7.16
C LEU A 37 47.52 11.32 8.18
N ALA A 38 48.70 11.81 8.58
CA ALA A 38 49.52 11.16 9.62
C ALA A 38 48.96 11.38 11.04
N SER A 39 48.24 12.48 11.27
CA SER A 39 47.58 12.79 12.54
C SER A 39 46.23 12.11 12.74
N LEU A 40 45.63 11.59 11.65
CA LEU A 40 44.46 10.72 11.72
C LEU A 40 44.90 9.40 12.36
N ALA A 41 44.79 9.32 13.68
CA ALA A 41 45.00 8.10 14.42
C ALA A 41 44.10 6.98 13.87
N ASP A 42 44.63 5.75 13.83
CA ASP A 42 43.83 4.56 13.58
C ASP A 42 42.67 4.54 14.60
N ASN A 43 41.43 4.64 14.10
CA ASN A 43 40.15 4.63 14.83
C ASN A 43 39.65 5.95 15.44
N VAL A 44 39.50 7.01 14.63
CA VAL A 44 38.50 8.04 14.95
C VAL A 44 37.11 7.48 14.66
N THR A 45 36.36 7.10 15.70
CA THR A 45 34.94 6.79 15.57
C THR A 45 34.20 8.08 15.24
N MET A 46 33.62 8.14 14.04
CA MET A 46 32.83 9.29 13.61
C MET A 46 31.51 9.34 14.36
N SER A 47 31.05 10.53 14.75
CA SER A 47 29.70 10.71 15.24
C SER A 47 28.67 10.38 14.14
N PRO A 48 27.40 10.11 14.49
CA PRO A 48 26.35 9.92 13.48
C PRO A 48 26.24 11.10 12.50
N GLU A 49 26.35 12.35 12.98
CA GLU A 49 26.32 13.57 12.15
C GLU A 49 27.49 13.60 11.16
N GLN A 50 28.70 13.30 11.65
CA GLN A 50 29.91 13.24 10.81
C GLN A 50 29.79 12.12 9.78
N THR A 51 29.27 10.95 10.18
CA THR A 51 29.06 9.79 9.30
C THR A 51 28.12 10.17 8.16
N VAL A 52 26.95 10.74 8.48
CA VAL A 52 26.00 11.19 7.46
C VAL A 52 26.63 12.23 6.55
N HIS A 53 27.23 13.28 7.11
CA HIS A 53 27.76 14.39 6.32
C HIS A 53 28.89 13.94 5.38
N GLN A 54 29.88 13.22 5.92
CA GLN A 54 31.02 12.74 5.13
C GLN A 54 30.60 11.73 4.07
N THR A 55 29.70 10.79 4.39
CA THR A 55 29.21 9.83 3.40
C THR A 55 28.41 10.53 2.31
N MET A 56 27.50 11.46 2.66
CA MET A 56 26.73 12.21 1.67
C MET A 56 27.61 13.07 0.76
N LEU A 57 28.69 13.65 1.28
CA LEU A 57 29.70 14.36 0.46
C LEU A 57 30.48 13.39 -0.43
N THR A 58 31.03 12.32 0.15
CA THR A 58 31.89 11.34 -0.54
C THR A 58 31.18 10.70 -1.72
N PHE A 59 29.89 10.36 -1.55
CA PHE A 59 29.07 9.73 -2.58
C PHE A 59 28.21 10.72 -3.37
N ASN A 60 28.47 12.02 -3.20
CA ASN A 60 27.82 13.11 -3.92
C ASN A 60 26.28 13.11 -3.82
N CYS A 61 25.74 12.64 -2.69
CA CYS A 61 24.29 12.62 -2.43
C CYS A 61 23.70 14.04 -2.50
N TYR A 62 24.46 15.04 -2.05
CA TYR A 62 24.03 16.45 -2.02
C TYR A 62 23.80 17.06 -3.41
N ALA A 63 24.31 16.48 -4.49
CA ALA A 63 24.00 16.95 -5.85
C ALA A 63 22.54 16.67 -6.25
N CYS A 64 21.88 15.75 -5.56
CA CYS A 64 20.51 15.31 -5.84
C CYS A 64 19.55 15.60 -4.68
N HIS A 65 20.02 15.37 -3.46
CA HIS A 65 19.22 15.43 -2.24
C HIS A 65 19.62 16.61 -1.37
N GLU A 66 18.62 17.26 -0.78
CA GLU A 66 18.82 18.21 0.32
C GLU A 66 18.75 17.47 1.67
N ARG A 67 19.55 17.90 2.65
CA ARG A 67 19.38 17.55 4.07
C ARG A 67 19.82 18.68 4.99
N GLY A 68 18.97 19.08 5.93
CA GLY A 68 19.27 20.13 6.91
C GLY A 68 19.61 21.50 6.29
N GLY A 69 19.03 21.81 5.14
CA GLY A 69 19.33 23.01 4.35
C GLY A 69 20.55 22.89 3.44
N LEU A 70 21.24 21.73 3.42
CA LEU A 70 22.45 21.52 2.62
C LEU A 70 22.16 20.65 1.39
N GLY A 71 22.71 21.07 0.24
CA GLY A 71 22.60 20.35 -1.03
C GLY A 71 21.29 20.59 -1.79
N GLY A 72 20.91 19.62 -2.59
CA GLY A 72 19.85 19.73 -3.59
C GLY A 72 20.39 20.14 -4.97
N PRO A 73 19.60 19.94 -6.04
CA PRO A 73 20.04 20.24 -7.40
C PRO A 73 20.36 21.72 -7.61
N GLU A 74 21.59 21.99 -8.04
CA GLU A 74 22.01 23.33 -8.46
C GLU A 74 21.20 23.82 -9.68
N PRO A 75 21.01 25.14 -9.86
CA PRO A 75 20.20 25.68 -10.96
C PRO A 75 20.58 25.14 -12.35
N SER A 76 21.88 24.93 -12.61
CA SER A 76 22.40 24.40 -13.87
C SER A 76 22.02 22.94 -14.13
N ARG A 77 21.84 22.13 -13.08
CA ARG A 77 21.43 20.72 -13.19
C ARG A 77 19.95 20.51 -12.98
N ASN A 78 19.26 21.47 -12.36
CA ASN A 78 17.84 21.38 -12.02
C ASN A 78 16.97 21.01 -13.23
N ALA A 79 17.29 21.57 -14.41
CA ALA A 79 16.58 21.28 -15.67
C ALA A 79 16.71 19.82 -16.14
N LEU A 80 17.71 19.07 -15.68
CA LEU A 80 17.93 17.66 -16.05
C LEU A 80 17.04 16.70 -15.27
N PHE A 81 16.37 17.17 -14.21
CA PHE A 81 15.46 16.37 -13.42
C PHE A 81 14.06 16.42 -14.05
N GLU A 82 13.74 15.37 -14.80
CA GLU A 82 12.49 15.22 -15.55
C GLU A 82 11.52 14.21 -14.90
N THR A 83 10.25 14.31 -15.29
CA THR A 83 9.16 13.44 -14.81
C THR A 83 8.19 13.12 -15.95
N THR A 84 7.46 12.02 -15.83
CA THR A 84 6.29 11.74 -16.68
C THR A 84 5.00 12.32 -16.12
N GLN A 85 5.02 12.84 -14.89
CA GLN A 85 3.86 13.45 -14.23
C GLN A 85 4.12 14.96 -14.01
N HIS A 86 4.01 15.74 -15.09
CA HIS A 86 4.38 17.16 -15.07
C HIS A 86 3.51 18.02 -14.12
N GLU A 87 2.28 17.61 -13.86
CA GLU A 87 1.33 18.29 -12.96
C GLU A 87 1.83 18.32 -11.50
N MET A 88 2.69 17.37 -11.12
CA MET A 88 3.35 17.34 -9.81
C MET A 88 4.48 18.35 -9.68
N GLY A 89 4.91 19.01 -10.78
CA GLY A 89 6.01 19.97 -10.79
C GLY A 89 7.27 19.41 -10.11
N ASP A 90 7.86 20.20 -9.23
CA ASP A 90 9.08 19.84 -8.50
C ASP A 90 8.93 18.56 -7.66
N GLU A 91 7.75 18.29 -7.10
CA GLU A 91 7.49 17.06 -6.33
C GLU A 91 7.53 15.79 -7.19
N GLY A 92 7.24 15.94 -8.48
CA GLY A 92 7.22 14.84 -9.45
C GLY A 92 8.57 14.54 -10.07
N ARG A 93 9.52 15.49 -10.02
CA ARG A 93 10.78 15.42 -10.76
C ARG A 93 12.02 15.45 -9.88
N LEU A 94 11.98 16.12 -8.73
CA LEU A 94 13.13 16.28 -7.85
C LEU A 94 13.24 15.11 -6.84
N PRO A 95 14.48 14.66 -6.54
CA PRO A 95 14.72 13.70 -5.47
C PRO A 95 14.21 14.24 -4.13
N PRO A 96 13.68 13.38 -3.24
CA PRO A 96 13.15 13.83 -1.96
C PRO A 96 14.27 14.39 -1.08
N SER A 97 13.90 15.34 -0.20
CA SER A 97 14.72 15.68 0.95
C SER A 97 15.02 14.43 1.78
N LEU A 98 16.25 14.36 2.29
CA LEU A 98 16.69 13.34 3.24
C LEU A 98 16.63 13.86 4.68
N THR A 99 16.11 15.07 4.93
CA THR A 99 15.83 15.57 6.28
C THR A 99 14.78 14.69 6.96
N GLY A 100 15.10 14.13 8.13
CA GLY A 100 14.20 13.23 8.87
C GLY A 100 13.98 11.86 8.22
N VAL A 101 14.82 11.45 7.26
CA VAL A 101 14.64 10.18 6.52
C VAL A 101 14.75 8.96 7.42
N GLY A 102 15.60 9.01 8.45
CA GLY A 102 15.77 7.92 9.42
C GLY A 102 14.53 7.69 10.27
N ASP A 103 13.75 8.73 10.52
CA ASP A 103 12.46 8.66 11.22
C ASP A 103 11.35 8.16 10.30
N LYS A 104 11.38 8.60 9.04
CA LYS A 104 10.35 8.34 8.04
C LYS A 104 10.29 6.90 7.58
N LEU A 105 11.44 6.33 7.22
CA LEU A 105 11.51 5.03 6.58
C LEU A 105 11.63 3.90 7.61
N GLN A 106 11.10 2.74 7.27
CA GLN A 106 11.40 1.48 7.96
C GLN A 106 12.91 1.20 7.84
N ASP A 107 13.51 0.63 8.88
CA ASP A 107 14.97 0.45 8.99
C ASP A 107 15.51 -0.44 7.87
N GLY A 108 14.83 -1.56 7.64
CA GLY A 108 15.15 -2.48 6.55
C GLY A 108 15.00 -1.82 5.18
N TRP A 109 13.96 -0.97 5.01
CA TRP A 109 13.73 -0.25 3.76
C TRP A 109 14.79 0.82 3.50
N LEU A 110 15.20 1.58 4.53
CA LEU A 110 16.27 2.57 4.44
C LEU A 110 17.59 1.92 4.03
N LYS A 111 17.94 0.78 4.65
CA LYS A 111 19.14 0.04 4.27
C LYS A 111 19.04 -0.49 2.83
N GLN A 112 17.89 -1.03 2.45
CA GLN A 112 17.66 -1.55 1.09
C GLN A 112 17.79 -0.46 0.03
N ILE A 113 17.16 0.71 0.22
CA ILE A 113 17.17 1.78 -0.79
C ILE A 113 18.56 2.38 -0.97
N LEU A 114 19.35 2.51 0.12
CA LEU A 114 20.74 2.94 0.04
C LEU A 114 21.61 1.90 -0.69
N ALA A 115 21.45 0.62 -0.38
CA ALA A 115 22.27 -0.43 -0.96
C ALA A 115 21.91 -0.71 -2.43
N ASN A 116 20.63 -0.81 -2.75
CA ASN A 116 20.11 -1.39 -3.99
C ASN A 116 19.29 -0.42 -4.85
N GLY A 117 19.03 0.80 -4.36
CA GLY A 117 18.07 1.71 -4.97
C GLY A 117 16.62 1.22 -4.84
N ALA A 118 15.67 2.05 -5.27
CA ALA A 118 14.26 1.69 -5.39
C ALA A 118 13.60 2.47 -6.54
N ASN A 119 12.49 1.94 -7.08
CA ASN A 119 11.72 2.58 -8.14
C ASN A 119 10.24 2.78 -7.74
N GLU A 120 10.04 3.29 -6.53
CA GLU A 120 8.70 3.52 -5.99
C GLU A 120 8.02 4.77 -6.58
N ARG A 121 8.78 5.61 -7.27
CA ARG A 121 8.31 6.79 -7.96
C ARG A 121 8.51 6.57 -9.47
N PRO A 122 7.67 5.73 -10.09
CA PRO A 122 7.87 5.33 -11.48
C PRO A 122 7.86 6.54 -12.43
N TYR A 123 7.16 7.61 -12.03
CA TYR A 123 7.06 8.87 -12.76
C TYR A 123 8.37 9.69 -12.80
N MET A 124 9.31 9.49 -11.86
CA MET A 124 10.60 10.18 -11.93
C MET A 124 11.50 9.55 -13.00
N ARG A 125 12.20 10.35 -13.81
CA ARG A 125 13.20 9.83 -14.76
C ARG A 125 14.56 9.58 -14.09
N THR A 126 14.92 10.42 -13.13
CA THR A 126 16.17 10.27 -12.36
C THR A 126 16.10 9.06 -11.44
N ARG A 127 17.20 8.30 -11.37
CA ARG A 127 17.32 7.11 -10.50
C ARG A 127 18.46 7.30 -9.52
N MET A 128 18.22 6.88 -8.28
CA MET A 128 19.23 6.86 -7.24
C MET A 128 20.24 5.75 -7.53
N PRO A 129 21.56 6.02 -7.45
CA PRO A 129 22.59 4.99 -7.60
C PRO A 129 22.48 3.90 -6.53
N LYS A 130 22.99 2.71 -6.86
CA LYS A 130 23.15 1.60 -5.92
C LYS A 130 24.51 1.71 -5.26
N PHE A 131 24.58 2.04 -3.97
CA PHE A 131 25.85 2.26 -3.29
C PHE A 131 26.41 1.00 -2.62
N GLY A 132 25.63 -0.09 -2.57
CA GLY A 132 26.04 -1.34 -1.95
C GLY A 132 25.99 -1.31 -0.41
N ASN A 133 26.20 -2.48 0.19
CA ASN A 133 26.08 -2.65 1.64
C ASN A 133 27.18 -1.95 2.43
N ASP A 134 28.36 -1.73 1.84
CA ASP A 134 29.48 -1.06 2.49
C ASP A 134 29.16 0.39 2.85
N VAL A 135 28.35 1.06 2.01
CA VAL A 135 27.86 2.42 2.26
C VAL A 135 26.59 2.39 3.11
N ALA A 136 25.66 1.48 2.82
CA ALA A 136 24.37 1.45 3.49
C ALA A 136 24.48 1.06 4.98
N SER A 137 25.39 0.15 5.34
CA SER A 137 25.51 -0.39 6.70
C SER A 137 25.93 0.64 7.75
N PRO A 138 26.89 1.56 7.51
CA PRO A 138 27.17 2.66 8.44
C PRO A 138 26.19 3.83 8.30
N LEU A 139 25.68 4.11 7.10
CA LEU A 139 24.85 5.29 6.86
C LEU A 139 23.41 5.16 7.39
N ALA A 140 22.77 4.00 7.23
CA ALA A 140 21.38 3.82 7.67
C ALA A 140 21.21 3.98 9.20
N PRO A 141 22.04 3.33 10.05
CA PRO A 141 21.96 3.54 11.51
C PRO A 141 22.23 4.99 11.89
N ALA A 142 23.18 5.67 11.24
CA ALA A 142 23.46 7.07 11.51
C ALA A 142 22.26 7.98 11.21
N PHE A 143 21.55 7.79 10.10
CA PHE A 143 20.28 8.49 9.84
C PHE A 143 19.24 8.19 10.92
N ILE A 144 19.09 6.93 11.31
CA ILE A 144 18.12 6.51 12.32
C ILE A 144 18.41 7.20 13.66
N THR A 145 19.64 7.13 14.14
CA THR A 145 20.05 7.75 15.41
C THR A 145 19.77 9.25 15.45
N LEU A 146 19.97 9.94 14.32
CA LEU A 146 19.77 11.40 14.24
C LEU A 146 18.31 11.82 14.11
N ASP A 147 17.51 11.03 13.39
CA ASP A 147 16.20 11.48 12.96
C ASP A 147 15.06 10.95 13.85
N ARG A 148 15.22 9.76 14.45
CA ARG A 148 14.15 8.97 15.07
C ARG A 148 13.32 9.76 16.09
N LYS A 149 11.99 9.63 15.98
CA LYS A 149 11.02 10.12 16.95
C LYS A 149 10.15 9.00 17.50
N GLU A 150 9.74 9.16 18.76
CA GLU A 150 8.89 8.23 19.52
C GLU A 150 7.39 8.57 19.42
N GLU A 151 7.04 9.83 19.18
CA GLU A 151 5.65 10.33 19.08
C GLU A 151 4.84 9.64 17.98
N GLY A 152 3.50 9.72 17.99
CA GLY A 152 2.68 9.31 16.84
C GLY A 152 2.24 7.84 16.85
N GLU A 153 1.97 7.30 18.03
CA GLU A 153 1.47 5.93 18.18
C GLU A 153 0.14 5.72 17.46
N LEU A 154 -0.04 4.50 16.92
CA LEU A 154 -1.31 4.08 16.36
C LEU A 154 -2.33 3.95 17.48
N ALA A 155 -3.53 4.50 17.27
CA ALA A 155 -4.69 4.20 18.10
C ALA A 155 -4.98 2.69 18.18
N GLU A 156 -5.39 2.24 19.37
CA GLU A 156 -5.96 0.91 19.61
C GLU A 156 -7.45 0.91 19.26
N PHE A 157 -7.97 -0.27 18.90
CA PHE A 157 -9.37 -0.47 18.53
C PHE A 157 -9.98 -1.61 19.35
N GLU A 158 -11.20 -1.40 19.84
CA GLU A 158 -12.02 -2.47 20.42
C GLU A 158 -12.67 -3.34 19.33
N ASP A 159 -12.94 -2.73 18.17
CA ASP A 159 -13.49 -3.42 17.02
C ASP A 159 -12.54 -4.49 16.49
N PRO A 160 -13.07 -5.62 15.98
CA PRO A 160 -12.27 -6.59 15.24
C PRO A 160 -11.50 -5.92 14.09
N GLU A 161 -10.23 -6.30 13.87
CA GLU A 161 -9.34 -5.73 12.85
C GLU A 161 -9.99 -5.64 11.45
N ILE A 162 -10.83 -6.63 11.13
CA ILE A 162 -11.68 -6.68 9.94
C ILE A 162 -12.53 -5.42 9.72
N ARG A 163 -13.22 -4.94 10.77
CA ARG A 163 -14.04 -3.73 10.73
C ARG A 163 -13.15 -2.50 10.61
N VAL A 164 -12.04 -2.45 11.35
CA VAL A 164 -11.04 -1.38 11.27
C VAL A 164 -10.50 -1.22 9.84
N LYS A 165 -10.20 -2.34 9.16
CA LYS A 165 -9.75 -2.34 7.76
C LYS A 165 -10.83 -1.82 6.80
N SER A 166 -12.08 -2.24 6.99
CA SER A 166 -13.21 -1.75 6.18
C SER A 166 -13.38 -0.23 6.31
N THR A 167 -13.34 0.28 7.55
CA THR A 167 -13.38 1.73 7.80
C THR A 167 -12.18 2.45 7.17
N GLY A 168 -10.98 1.87 7.26
CA GLY A 168 -9.79 2.40 6.61
C GLY A 168 -9.92 2.48 5.09
N ARG A 169 -10.54 1.47 4.47
CA ARG A 169 -10.84 1.44 3.03
C ARG A 169 -11.84 2.52 2.64
N GLU A 170 -12.91 2.68 3.41
CA GLU A 170 -13.92 3.73 3.23
C GLU A 170 -13.27 5.13 3.31
N LEU A 171 -12.38 5.36 4.28
CA LEU A 171 -11.64 6.62 4.42
C LEU A 171 -10.75 6.93 3.20
N VAL A 172 -10.11 5.91 2.62
CA VAL A 172 -9.23 6.04 1.44
C VAL A 172 -10.02 6.36 0.16
N GLY A 173 -11.29 5.96 0.10
CA GLY A 173 -12.18 6.11 -1.06
C GLY A 173 -12.49 7.57 -1.44
N ASN A 174 -13.21 7.74 -2.55
CA ASN A 174 -13.44 9.04 -3.20
C ASN A 174 -14.24 10.06 -2.34
N SER A 175 -15.09 9.56 -1.43
CA SER A 175 -16.07 10.35 -0.69
C SER A 175 -15.56 10.88 0.65
N ASN A 176 -14.42 10.37 1.15
CA ASN A 176 -13.83 10.74 2.43
C ASN A 176 -12.50 11.49 2.25
N LEU A 177 -11.37 10.89 2.66
CA LEU A 177 -10.05 11.51 2.52
C LEU A 177 -9.58 11.57 1.07
N ALA A 178 -10.23 10.81 0.17
CA ALA A 178 -10.03 10.87 -1.27
C ALA A 178 -8.57 10.63 -1.71
N CYS A 179 -7.85 9.78 -0.98
CA CYS A 179 -6.44 9.45 -1.25
C CYS A 179 -6.23 8.95 -2.68
N ILE A 180 -7.21 8.21 -3.21
CA ILE A 180 -7.19 7.62 -4.56
C ILE A 180 -7.31 8.64 -5.71
N LYS A 181 -7.60 9.92 -5.40
CA LYS A 181 -7.55 10.98 -6.42
C LYS A 181 -6.12 11.29 -6.87
N CYS A 182 -5.14 11.02 -6.03
CA CYS A 182 -3.74 11.34 -6.29
C CYS A 182 -2.81 10.14 -6.17
N HIS A 183 -3.16 9.09 -5.43
CA HIS A 183 -2.29 7.92 -5.27
C HIS A 183 -2.84 6.73 -6.05
N THR A 184 -1.95 6.05 -6.79
CA THR A 184 -2.31 4.77 -7.42
C THR A 184 -2.57 3.71 -6.36
N PHE A 185 -3.24 2.62 -6.75
CA PHE A 185 -3.54 1.51 -5.84
C PHE A 185 -3.25 0.18 -6.52
N ALA A 186 -2.17 -0.50 -6.13
CA ALA A 186 -1.64 -1.66 -6.84
C ALA A 186 -1.54 -1.37 -8.36
N ASN A 187 -2.27 -2.12 -9.20
CA ASN A 187 -2.28 -1.95 -10.65
C ASN A 187 -3.36 -0.98 -11.15
N HIS A 188 -4.08 -0.31 -10.25
CA HIS A 188 -5.13 0.63 -10.61
C HIS A 188 -4.58 2.07 -10.63
N PRO A 189 -4.76 2.80 -11.75
CA PRO A 189 -4.39 4.21 -11.81
C PRO A 189 -5.27 5.02 -10.85
N ALA A 190 -4.71 6.11 -10.31
CA ALA A 190 -5.48 7.08 -9.55
C ALA A 190 -6.50 7.78 -10.46
N THR A 191 -7.55 8.36 -9.90
CA THR A 191 -8.55 9.10 -10.70
C THR A 191 -8.06 10.48 -11.18
N GLY A 192 -6.93 10.96 -10.67
CA GLY A 192 -6.28 12.20 -11.07
C GLY A 192 -4.76 12.05 -11.24
N ILE A 193 -3.99 12.62 -10.31
CA ILE A 193 -2.51 12.57 -10.35
C ILE A 193 -2.05 11.14 -10.09
N GLN A 194 -1.01 10.66 -10.79
CA GLN A 194 -0.47 9.30 -10.61
C GLN A 194 0.71 9.29 -9.62
N ALA A 195 0.46 9.70 -8.38
CA ALA A 195 1.48 9.64 -7.32
C ALA A 195 1.68 8.20 -6.83
N ILE A 196 2.67 8.06 -5.95
CA ILE A 196 3.15 6.80 -5.40
C ILE A 196 2.03 5.88 -4.89
N SER A 197 2.15 4.57 -5.14
CA SER A 197 1.10 3.61 -4.77
C SER A 197 0.87 3.56 -3.25
N LEU A 198 -0.41 3.55 -2.83
CA LEU A 198 -0.79 3.38 -1.43
C LEU A 198 -0.43 1.99 -0.89
N THR A 199 -0.51 0.95 -1.72
CA THR A 199 -0.27 -0.45 -1.31
C THR A 199 1.20 -0.73 -0.94
N GLY A 200 2.12 0.14 -1.35
CA GLY A 200 3.54 0.05 -0.98
C GLY A 200 3.90 0.82 0.30
N MET A 201 2.96 1.51 0.93
CA MET A 201 3.24 2.49 1.97
C MET A 201 3.79 1.82 3.26
N THR A 202 3.07 0.84 3.79
CA THR A 202 3.39 0.16 5.07
C THR A 202 4.71 -0.61 5.05
N ARG A 203 5.15 -1.08 3.86
CA ARG A 203 6.46 -1.70 3.66
C ARG A 203 7.63 -0.71 3.83
N ARG A 204 7.38 0.58 3.63
CA ARG A 204 8.43 1.57 3.39
C ARG A 204 8.55 2.61 4.46
N ILE A 205 7.43 3.13 4.92
CA ILE A 205 7.39 4.17 5.94
C ILE A 205 7.05 3.57 7.29
N ARG A 206 7.41 4.27 8.36
CA ARG A 206 7.05 3.89 9.71
C ARG A 206 5.61 4.31 10.05
N PRO A 207 4.88 3.50 10.85
CA PRO A 207 3.53 3.86 11.28
C PRO A 207 3.50 5.19 12.01
N GLU A 208 4.49 5.44 12.88
CA GLU A 208 4.48 6.63 13.72
C GLU A 208 4.74 7.88 12.89
N TRP A 209 5.60 7.77 11.88
CA TRP A 209 5.78 8.84 10.91
C TRP A 209 4.53 9.06 10.06
N PHE A 210 3.83 8.00 9.65
CA PHE A 210 2.58 8.10 8.90
C PHE A 210 1.52 8.88 9.68
N VAL A 211 1.33 8.56 10.97
CA VAL A 211 0.44 9.29 11.87
C VAL A 211 0.77 10.78 11.85
N ARG A 212 2.01 11.14 12.23
CA ARG A 212 2.42 12.55 12.30
C ARG A 212 2.33 13.27 10.94
N TYR A 213 2.66 12.58 9.85
CA TYR A 213 2.65 13.16 8.51
C TYR A 213 1.23 13.45 8.03
N LEU A 214 0.25 12.59 8.31
CA LEU A 214 -1.13 12.82 7.88
C LEU A 214 -1.81 13.97 8.62
N TYR A 215 -1.45 14.22 9.89
CA TYR A 215 -1.93 15.40 10.61
C TYR A 215 -1.55 16.71 9.89
N ASP A 216 -0.29 16.82 9.45
CA ASP A 216 0.22 18.02 8.79
C ASP A 216 1.31 17.70 7.75
N PRO A 217 0.91 17.38 6.50
CA PRO A 217 1.87 17.09 5.44
C PRO A 217 2.77 18.28 5.10
N ALA A 218 2.26 19.51 5.22
CA ALA A 218 2.97 20.73 4.86
C ALA A 218 4.15 21.02 5.79
N LYS A 219 4.05 20.63 7.08
CA LYS A 219 5.17 20.67 8.04
C LYS A 219 6.38 19.85 7.59
N TYR A 220 6.16 18.70 6.94
CA TYR A 220 7.22 17.82 6.47
C TYR A 220 7.68 18.15 5.04
N ARG A 221 6.77 18.69 4.23
CA ARG A 221 7.00 19.02 2.82
C ARG A 221 6.33 20.35 2.50
N PRO A 222 7.00 21.49 2.74
CA PRO A 222 6.46 22.79 2.40
C PRO A 222 6.06 22.86 0.92
N GLY A 223 4.84 23.34 0.65
CA GLY A 223 4.30 23.41 -0.72
C GLY A 223 3.83 22.09 -1.33
N THR A 224 3.71 21.03 -0.51
CA THR A 224 3.15 19.74 -0.96
C THR A 224 1.72 19.90 -1.48
N ARG A 225 1.39 19.18 -2.55
CA ARG A 225 0.01 19.04 -3.07
C ARG A 225 -0.87 18.18 -2.17
N MET A 226 -0.28 17.39 -1.28
CA MET A 226 -1.04 16.53 -0.39
C MET A 226 -1.84 17.37 0.61
N PRO A 227 -3.18 17.33 0.57
CA PRO A 227 -4.00 18.08 1.51
C PRO A 227 -3.89 17.50 2.91
N THR A 228 -4.18 18.31 3.93
CA THR A 228 -4.45 17.79 5.27
C THR A 228 -5.92 17.38 5.36
N GLY A 229 -6.18 16.15 5.80
CA GLY A 229 -7.52 15.70 6.21
C GLY A 229 -7.87 16.14 7.63
N PHE A 230 -6.94 16.80 8.33
CA PHE A 230 -7.01 17.09 9.75
C PHE A 230 -6.62 18.55 10.08
N PRO A 231 -7.20 19.56 9.39
CA PRO A 231 -6.85 20.96 9.62
C PRO A 231 -7.04 21.34 11.10
N ASN A 232 -6.06 22.04 11.68
CA ASN A 232 -6.02 22.38 13.10
C ASN A 232 -6.16 21.17 14.05
N GLY A 233 -5.73 19.99 13.59
CA GLY A 233 -5.81 18.74 14.35
C GLY A 233 -7.23 18.16 14.44
N GLN A 234 -8.17 18.59 13.59
CA GLN A 234 -9.55 18.09 13.60
C GLN A 234 -9.90 17.41 12.28
N ALA A 235 -10.49 16.21 12.34
CA ALA A 235 -10.88 15.48 11.14
C ALA A 235 -11.94 16.22 10.32
N VAL A 236 -11.80 16.23 9.00
CA VAL A 236 -12.85 16.71 8.09
C VAL A 236 -14.02 15.72 7.98
N VAL A 237 -13.75 14.43 8.14
CA VAL A 237 -14.76 13.36 8.20
C VAL A 237 -15.22 13.25 9.67
N LYS A 238 -16.47 13.58 9.95
CA LYS A 238 -17.01 13.59 11.34
C LYS A 238 -17.74 12.31 11.72
N ASP A 239 -18.33 11.62 10.75
CA ASP A 239 -19.22 10.48 11.00
C ASP A 239 -18.48 9.16 11.21
N ILE A 240 -17.15 9.16 11.04
CA ILE A 240 -16.29 7.98 11.25
C ILE A 240 -15.45 8.19 12.52
N TYR A 241 -15.54 7.26 13.47
CA TYR A 241 -14.88 7.33 14.78
C TYR A 241 -15.10 8.67 15.50
N ASP A 242 -16.31 9.23 15.44
CA ASP A 242 -16.68 10.51 16.04
C ASP A 242 -15.74 11.68 15.65
N GLY A 243 -15.09 11.57 14.49
CA GLY A 243 -14.13 12.55 14.00
C GLY A 243 -12.78 12.54 14.73
N HIS A 244 -12.43 11.45 15.44
CA HIS A 244 -11.14 11.28 16.09
C HIS A 244 -10.02 11.02 15.06
N PRO A 245 -9.08 11.98 14.86
CA PRO A 245 -8.10 11.89 13.80
C PRO A 245 -7.17 10.67 13.89
N ASN A 246 -6.68 10.35 15.10
CA ASN A 246 -5.73 9.25 15.25
C ASN A 246 -6.38 7.90 14.93
N GLN A 247 -7.64 7.69 15.33
CA GLN A 247 -8.38 6.48 14.97
C GLN A 247 -8.59 6.38 13.45
N GLN A 248 -8.95 7.48 12.77
CA GLN A 248 -9.07 7.46 11.32
C GLN A 248 -7.75 7.16 10.61
N ILE A 249 -6.65 7.80 11.04
CA ILE A 249 -5.32 7.56 10.46
C ILE A 249 -4.87 6.12 10.71
N SER A 250 -5.05 5.61 11.93
CA SER A 250 -4.73 4.23 12.27
C SER A 250 -5.56 3.21 11.48
N ALA A 251 -6.85 3.48 11.24
CA ALA A 251 -7.68 2.59 10.43
C ALA A 251 -7.18 2.52 8.98
N VAL A 252 -6.81 3.67 8.40
CA VAL A 252 -6.16 3.73 7.08
C VAL A 252 -4.85 2.95 7.08
N TRP A 253 -4.02 3.10 8.13
CA TRP A 253 -2.78 2.33 8.25
C TRP A 253 -3.04 0.82 8.27
N THR A 254 -3.95 0.37 9.15
CA THR A 254 -4.33 -1.04 9.31
C THR A 254 -4.84 -1.61 7.98
N TYR A 255 -5.69 -0.89 7.26
CA TYR A 255 -6.14 -1.27 5.92
C TYR A 255 -4.98 -1.45 4.92
N LEU A 256 -4.03 -0.51 4.89
CA LEU A 256 -2.90 -0.57 3.96
C LEU A 256 -1.86 -1.65 4.31
N THR A 257 -1.97 -2.32 5.47
CA THR A 257 -1.08 -3.45 5.80
C THR A 257 -1.30 -4.67 4.89
N ASP A 258 -2.48 -4.81 4.29
CA ASP A 258 -2.79 -5.89 3.35
C ASP A 258 -2.08 -5.72 1.99
N GLY A 259 -1.49 -4.55 1.74
CA GLY A 259 -0.70 -4.27 0.53
C GLY A 259 -1.51 -4.49 -0.74
N ASP A 260 -0.95 -5.23 -1.71
CA ASP A 260 -1.62 -5.49 -3.00
C ASP A 260 -2.84 -6.43 -2.87
N LYS A 261 -3.10 -7.00 -1.69
CA LYS A 261 -4.29 -7.82 -1.41
C LYS A 261 -5.45 -7.02 -0.79
N ALA A 262 -5.22 -5.75 -0.45
CA ALA A 262 -6.24 -4.88 0.13
C ALA A 262 -7.43 -4.71 -0.83
N GLY A 263 -8.66 -4.75 -0.29
CA GLY A 263 -9.88 -4.53 -1.06
C GLY A 263 -9.88 -3.16 -1.74
N ILE A 264 -10.24 -3.08 -3.03
CA ILE A 264 -10.10 -1.85 -3.82
C ILE A 264 -11.00 -0.74 -3.26
N PRO A 265 -10.51 0.49 -3.00
CA PRO A 265 -11.34 1.59 -2.50
C PRO A 265 -12.45 1.99 -3.48
N GLU A 266 -13.53 2.55 -2.94
CA GLU A 266 -14.64 3.08 -3.73
C GLU A 266 -14.19 4.24 -4.63
N GLY A 267 -14.64 4.23 -5.89
CA GLY A 267 -14.39 5.29 -6.88
C GLY A 267 -13.19 5.09 -7.80
N LEU A 268 -12.41 4.02 -7.62
CA LEU A 268 -11.20 3.78 -8.43
C LEU A 268 -11.45 3.04 -9.76
N ILE A 269 -12.49 2.20 -9.79
CA ILE A 269 -12.83 1.44 -10.99
C ILE A 269 -13.79 2.29 -11.84
N ALA A 270 -13.25 2.91 -12.89
CA ALA A 270 -14.04 3.71 -13.84
C ALA A 270 -15.08 2.83 -14.56
N ARG A 271 -16.31 3.32 -14.69
CA ARG A 271 -17.46 2.62 -15.32
C ARG A 271 -17.89 1.33 -14.62
N MET A 272 -17.52 1.18 -13.35
CA MET A 272 -18.12 0.19 -12.47
C MET A 272 -19.64 0.38 -12.46
N ILE A 273 -20.37 -0.73 -12.59
CA ILE A 273 -21.80 -0.76 -12.35
C ILE A 273 -21.94 -1.44 -11.00
N GLU A 274 -21.62 -0.69 -9.95
CA GLU A 274 -21.74 -1.20 -8.59
C GLU A 274 -23.21 -1.36 -8.25
N LEU A 275 -23.58 -2.57 -7.85
CA LEU A 275 -24.91 -2.81 -7.32
C LEU A 275 -24.86 -2.47 -5.83
N VAL A 276 -25.46 -1.35 -5.43
CA VAL A 276 -25.49 -0.90 -4.03
C VAL A 276 -26.87 -1.21 -3.43
N PRO A 277 -27.00 -2.22 -2.56
CA PRO A 277 -28.27 -2.56 -1.93
C PRO A 277 -28.57 -1.55 -0.80
N GLU A 278 -29.07 -0.36 -1.12
CA GLU A 278 -29.29 0.68 -0.09
C GLU A 278 -30.55 0.44 0.76
N LYS A 279 -31.63 -0.06 0.13
CA LYS A 279 -32.98 -0.12 0.75
C LYS A 279 -33.59 -1.51 0.73
N GLU A 280 -33.25 -2.30 -0.28
CA GLU A 280 -33.78 -3.64 -0.50
C GLU A 280 -32.66 -4.56 -1.01
N PRO A 281 -32.79 -5.88 -0.82
CA PRO A 281 -31.83 -6.82 -1.34
C PRO A 281 -31.72 -6.77 -2.88
N ILE A 282 -30.50 -6.89 -3.39
CA ILE A 282 -30.22 -6.96 -4.83
C ILE A 282 -29.66 -8.34 -5.16
N LEU A 283 -30.25 -9.01 -6.15
CA LEU A 283 -29.76 -10.29 -6.64
C LEU A 283 -28.85 -10.10 -7.86
N TYR A 284 -27.70 -10.77 -7.83
CA TYR A 284 -26.77 -10.83 -8.94
C TYR A 284 -26.55 -12.28 -9.38
N ARG A 285 -27.00 -12.58 -10.61
CA ARG A 285 -26.97 -13.93 -11.20
C ARG A 285 -26.05 -13.97 -12.41
N ASN A 286 -24.75 -14.05 -12.17
CA ASN A 286 -23.72 -14.25 -13.18
C ASN A 286 -22.59 -15.12 -12.60
N PHE A 287 -21.52 -15.32 -13.36
CA PHE A 287 -20.35 -16.07 -12.89
C PHE A 287 -19.64 -15.32 -11.76
N ILE A 288 -19.60 -15.92 -10.57
CA ILE A 288 -18.97 -15.34 -9.38
C ILE A 288 -17.75 -16.19 -9.02
N GLU A 289 -16.66 -15.54 -8.65
CA GLU A 289 -15.44 -16.23 -8.19
C GLU A 289 -15.76 -17.04 -6.93
N GLY A 290 -15.24 -18.26 -6.82
CA GLY A 290 -15.55 -19.17 -5.70
C GLY A 290 -16.89 -19.91 -5.78
N LEU A 291 -17.75 -19.63 -6.79
CA LEU A 291 -19.01 -20.36 -7.01
C LEU A 291 -18.98 -21.18 -8.30
N SER A 292 -19.94 -22.11 -8.41
CA SER A 292 -20.33 -22.74 -9.66
C SER A 292 -20.96 -21.73 -10.64
N PRO A 293 -21.14 -22.12 -11.92
CA PRO A 293 -21.87 -21.33 -12.91
C PRO A 293 -23.31 -20.93 -12.53
N ARG A 294 -23.92 -21.58 -11.52
CA ARG A 294 -25.29 -21.29 -11.04
C ARG A 294 -25.31 -20.52 -9.72
N GLY A 295 -24.23 -19.81 -9.40
CA GLY A 295 -24.18 -18.94 -8.22
C GLY A 295 -25.21 -17.80 -8.27
N ILE A 296 -25.73 -17.47 -7.08
CA ILE A 296 -26.67 -16.38 -6.85
C ILE A 296 -26.10 -15.54 -5.71
N ALA A 297 -25.54 -14.38 -6.04
CA ALA A 297 -25.12 -13.40 -5.04
C ALA A 297 -26.32 -12.55 -4.62
N VAL A 298 -26.40 -12.26 -3.33
CA VAL A 298 -27.46 -11.48 -2.70
C VAL A 298 -26.80 -10.37 -1.87
N GLY A 299 -26.99 -9.14 -2.31
CA GLY A 299 -26.55 -7.94 -1.62
C GLY A 299 -27.67 -7.46 -0.72
N THR A 300 -27.37 -6.99 0.48
CA THR A 300 -28.37 -6.59 1.47
C THR A 300 -28.04 -5.22 2.09
N PRO A 301 -29.05 -4.47 2.57
CA PRO A 301 -28.86 -3.16 3.21
C PRO A 301 -27.97 -3.13 4.44
N GLU A 302 -27.81 -4.28 5.12
CA GLU A 302 -26.97 -4.44 6.30
C GLU A 302 -25.47 -4.43 5.97
N LYS A 303 -25.09 -4.31 4.69
CA LYS A 303 -23.71 -4.48 4.20
C LYS A 303 -23.13 -5.86 4.53
N ALA A 304 -23.98 -6.87 4.71
CA ALA A 304 -23.61 -8.27 4.95
C ALA A 304 -24.17 -9.11 3.78
N HIS A 305 -23.31 -9.41 2.83
CA HIS A 305 -23.66 -10.03 1.56
C HIS A 305 -23.35 -11.51 1.58
N PHE A 306 -24.08 -12.27 0.76
CA PHE A 306 -23.83 -13.69 0.63
C PHE A 306 -24.01 -14.17 -0.80
N ALA A 307 -23.48 -15.36 -1.10
CA ALA A 307 -23.70 -16.02 -2.36
C ALA A 307 -24.05 -17.49 -2.14
N TRP A 308 -25.18 -17.88 -2.70
CA TRP A 308 -25.76 -19.21 -2.64
C TRP A 308 -25.50 -19.95 -3.95
N ASP A 309 -24.99 -21.17 -3.88
CA ASP A 309 -24.61 -21.96 -5.05
C ASP A 309 -25.73 -22.92 -5.43
N ALA A 310 -26.49 -22.60 -6.48
CA ALA A 310 -27.61 -23.45 -6.90
C ALA A 310 -27.23 -24.75 -7.60
N ASN A 311 -25.94 -24.98 -7.88
CA ASN A 311 -25.47 -26.29 -8.33
C ASN A 311 -25.11 -27.19 -7.16
N GLU A 312 -24.54 -26.61 -6.09
CA GLU A 312 -24.10 -27.33 -4.90
C GLU A 312 -25.09 -27.25 -3.72
N LEU A 313 -26.21 -26.53 -3.89
CA LEU A 313 -27.29 -26.40 -2.90
C LEU A 313 -26.78 -25.93 -1.52
N CYS A 314 -25.95 -24.88 -1.50
CA CYS A 314 -25.29 -24.40 -0.29
C CYS A 314 -25.04 -22.88 -0.25
N LEU A 315 -24.89 -22.36 0.96
CA LEU A 315 -24.38 -21.01 1.24
C LEU A 315 -22.85 -21.01 1.05
N ARG A 316 -22.40 -20.61 -0.13
CA ARG A 316 -20.98 -20.72 -0.50
C ARG A 316 -20.13 -19.62 0.13
N LEU A 317 -20.49 -18.37 -0.12
CA LEU A 317 -19.69 -17.22 0.28
C LEU A 317 -20.48 -16.26 1.16
N ILE A 318 -19.79 -15.59 2.06
CA ILE A 318 -20.24 -14.35 2.72
C ILE A 318 -19.13 -13.31 2.66
N TRP A 319 -19.51 -12.03 2.60
CA TRP A 319 -18.57 -10.90 2.66
C TRP A 319 -19.31 -9.64 3.11
N HIS A 320 -18.59 -8.57 3.43
CA HIS A 320 -19.22 -7.33 3.90
C HIS A 320 -18.81 -6.10 3.10
N ASP A 321 -19.46 -4.98 3.40
CA ASP A 321 -19.26 -3.66 2.80
C ASP A 321 -19.79 -3.55 1.37
N ARG A 322 -18.94 -3.75 0.36
CA ARG A 322 -19.33 -3.56 -1.04
C ARG A 322 -19.84 -4.84 -1.68
N PHE A 323 -20.96 -4.76 -2.40
CA PHE A 323 -21.60 -5.97 -2.92
C PHE A 323 -20.88 -6.54 -4.14
N ILE A 324 -21.16 -6.03 -5.35
CA ILE A 324 -20.58 -6.59 -6.58
C ILE A 324 -20.57 -5.56 -7.72
N ASP A 325 -19.57 -5.67 -8.59
CA ASP A 325 -19.50 -4.91 -9.84
C ASP A 325 -20.14 -5.71 -10.97
N ALA A 326 -21.28 -5.24 -11.45
CA ALA A 326 -21.98 -5.86 -12.57
C ALA A 326 -21.35 -5.51 -13.94
N SER A 327 -20.45 -4.53 -14.02
CA SER A 327 -19.91 -4.00 -15.28
C SER A 327 -19.33 -5.11 -16.17
N LYS A 328 -18.60 -6.06 -15.58
CA LYS A 328 -17.97 -7.18 -16.29
C LYS A 328 -18.96 -7.95 -17.14
N HIS A 329 -20.16 -8.21 -16.63
CA HIS A 329 -21.16 -9.07 -17.29
C HIS A 329 -22.29 -8.29 -17.98
N TRP A 330 -22.48 -7.01 -17.64
CA TRP A 330 -23.56 -6.19 -18.20
C TRP A 330 -23.08 -5.27 -19.33
N THR A 331 -21.77 -5.17 -19.57
CA THR A 331 -21.20 -4.48 -20.73
C THR A 331 -20.72 -5.49 -21.78
N GLY A 332 -21.58 -5.82 -22.74
CA GLY A 332 -21.27 -6.78 -23.81
C GLY A 332 -21.40 -8.24 -23.40
N ARG A 333 -20.54 -9.13 -23.92
CA ARG A 333 -20.55 -10.59 -23.64
C ARG A 333 -19.50 -10.99 -22.60
N GLY A 334 -19.46 -10.25 -21.50
CA GLY A 334 -18.51 -10.41 -20.38
C GLY A 334 -18.02 -11.84 -20.16
N GLN A 335 -16.72 -12.04 -20.21
CA GLN A 335 -16.07 -13.34 -19.97
C GLN A 335 -15.41 -13.38 -18.60
N GLY A 336 -15.36 -14.56 -17.99
CA GLY A 336 -14.70 -14.81 -16.71
C GLY A 336 -15.64 -14.75 -15.51
N LYS A 337 -15.07 -14.72 -14.30
CA LYS A 337 -15.81 -14.65 -13.04
C LYS A 337 -15.66 -13.27 -12.41
N GLN A 338 -16.71 -12.79 -11.76
CA GLN A 338 -16.69 -11.56 -11.00
C GLN A 338 -16.30 -11.86 -9.56
N VAL A 339 -15.26 -11.18 -9.07
CA VAL A 339 -14.87 -11.25 -7.66
C VAL A 339 -15.80 -10.31 -6.88
N PRO A 340 -16.34 -10.73 -5.72
CA PRO A 340 -17.03 -9.83 -4.82
C PRO A 340 -16.20 -8.56 -4.54
N LEU A 341 -16.86 -7.40 -4.44
CA LEU A 341 -16.14 -6.13 -4.26
C LEU A 341 -15.74 -5.88 -2.82
N GLY A 342 -16.50 -6.41 -1.89
CA GLY A 342 -16.34 -6.12 -0.47
C GLY A 342 -15.17 -6.85 0.14
N ASP A 343 -15.04 -6.68 1.45
CA ASP A 343 -13.91 -7.19 2.18
C ASP A 343 -14.25 -8.54 2.84
N HIS A 344 -13.21 -9.31 3.19
CA HIS A 344 -13.32 -10.56 3.96
C HIS A 344 -14.30 -11.57 3.35
N ILE A 345 -14.01 -11.92 2.10
CA ILE A 345 -14.72 -12.98 1.39
C ILE A 345 -14.40 -14.32 2.05
N LEU A 346 -15.36 -14.85 2.80
CA LEU A 346 -15.25 -16.13 3.50
C LEU A 346 -16.01 -17.20 2.73
N THR A 347 -15.40 -18.39 2.62
CA THR A 347 -16.12 -19.59 2.19
C THR A 347 -16.75 -20.22 3.43
N VAL A 348 -18.08 -20.30 3.47
CA VAL A 348 -18.82 -20.90 4.60
C VAL A 348 -18.91 -22.39 4.38
N GLU A 349 -19.51 -22.81 3.27
CA GLU A 349 -19.73 -24.21 2.97
C GLU A 349 -18.87 -24.64 1.77
N PRO A 350 -17.85 -25.49 1.96
CA PRO A 350 -17.04 -26.00 0.86
C PRO A 350 -17.81 -27.03 -0.01
N HIS A 351 -18.93 -27.54 0.48
CA HIS A 351 -19.79 -28.53 -0.19
C HIS A 351 -21.26 -28.26 0.17
N PHE A 352 -22.18 -29.10 -0.30
CA PHE A 352 -23.59 -29.06 0.05
C PHE A 352 -23.82 -29.18 1.58
N ALA A 353 -24.87 -28.54 2.11
CA ALA A 353 -25.10 -28.46 3.55
C ALA A 353 -25.72 -29.73 4.19
N PHE A 354 -26.35 -30.59 3.39
CA PHE A 354 -27.10 -31.76 3.89
C PHE A 354 -26.88 -33.02 3.03
N ALA A 355 -26.60 -34.15 3.69
CA ALA A 355 -26.55 -35.48 3.08
C ALA A 355 -27.29 -36.51 3.94
N GLN A 356 -27.92 -37.47 3.26
CA GLN A 356 -28.29 -38.72 3.91
C GLN A 356 -27.09 -39.66 3.93
N LEU A 357 -26.72 -40.10 5.14
CA LEU A 357 -25.61 -41.03 5.37
C LEU A 357 -26.15 -42.42 5.72
N ALA A 358 -25.36 -43.47 5.43
CA ALA A 358 -25.72 -44.84 5.78
C ALA A 358 -25.63 -45.12 7.29
N SER A 359 -24.75 -44.40 7.99
CA SER A 359 -24.54 -44.44 9.44
C SER A 359 -23.93 -43.13 9.93
N GLN A 360 -23.89 -42.92 11.25
CA GLN A 360 -23.31 -41.73 11.87
C GLN A 360 -21.79 -41.60 11.65
N ASP A 361 -21.09 -42.72 11.45
CA ASP A 361 -19.64 -42.76 11.21
C ASP A 361 -19.26 -42.74 9.73
N ALA A 362 -20.25 -42.71 8.82
CA ALA A 362 -19.97 -42.67 7.39
C ALA A 362 -19.31 -41.33 7.01
N PRO A 363 -18.30 -41.33 6.12
CA PRO A 363 -17.65 -40.10 5.70
C PRO A 363 -18.64 -39.17 5.00
N TRP A 364 -18.44 -37.86 5.17
CA TRP A 364 -19.21 -36.88 4.41
C TRP A 364 -18.94 -37.08 2.91
N PRO A 365 -19.97 -37.02 2.05
CA PRO A 365 -19.74 -37.26 0.65
C PRO A 365 -18.90 -36.19 -0.05
N ALA A 366 -17.99 -36.65 -0.91
CA ALA A 366 -17.08 -35.78 -1.66
C ALA A 366 -17.63 -35.39 -3.05
N ASP A 367 -18.51 -36.19 -3.63
CA ASP A 367 -19.10 -35.92 -4.95
C ASP A 367 -20.15 -34.80 -4.88
N SER A 368 -20.30 -34.06 -5.99
CA SER A 368 -21.30 -32.97 -6.11
C SER A 368 -22.71 -33.49 -5.81
N ILE A 369 -23.50 -32.66 -5.12
CA ILE A 369 -24.90 -33.01 -4.83
C ILE A 369 -25.76 -33.17 -6.08
N ARG A 370 -25.34 -32.57 -7.21
CA ARG A 370 -26.01 -32.70 -8.50
C ARG A 370 -26.03 -34.13 -9.03
N ASP A 371 -24.99 -34.90 -8.73
CA ASP A 371 -24.84 -36.26 -9.25
C ASP A 371 -25.61 -37.27 -8.37
N ARG A 372 -26.31 -36.80 -7.33
CA ARG A 372 -27.11 -37.60 -6.41
C ARG A 372 -28.60 -37.57 -6.78
N GLN A 373 -29.25 -38.73 -6.69
CA GLN A 373 -30.68 -38.84 -6.96
C GLN A 373 -31.52 -38.22 -5.83
N GLY A 374 -32.64 -37.60 -6.21
CA GLY A 374 -33.64 -37.06 -5.28
C GLY A 374 -33.33 -35.68 -4.72
N TYR A 375 -32.22 -35.04 -5.12
CA TYR A 375 -31.91 -33.65 -4.81
C TYR A 375 -32.21 -32.76 -6.00
N GLN A 376 -32.98 -31.68 -5.78
CA GLN A 376 -33.34 -30.75 -6.83
C GLN A 376 -33.51 -29.34 -6.28
N PHE A 377 -32.89 -28.36 -6.94
CA PHE A 377 -33.19 -26.94 -6.70
C PHE A 377 -34.50 -26.57 -7.39
N GLU A 378 -35.47 -26.08 -6.62
CA GLU A 378 -36.80 -25.70 -7.10
C GLU A 378 -36.95 -24.18 -7.34
N GLY A 379 -35.83 -23.45 -7.27
CA GLY A 379 -35.79 -21.99 -7.42
C GLY A 379 -35.90 -21.28 -6.08
N TYR A 380 -36.18 -19.97 -6.12
CA TYR A 380 -36.40 -19.16 -4.93
C TYR A 380 -37.65 -18.30 -5.08
N SER A 381 -38.26 -17.92 -3.96
CA SER A 381 -39.22 -16.79 -3.85
C SER A 381 -38.54 -15.62 -3.17
N LEU A 382 -39.05 -14.42 -3.37
CA LEU A 382 -38.67 -13.27 -2.56
C LEU A 382 -39.76 -13.05 -1.52
N ASN A 383 -39.38 -12.87 -0.25
CA ASN A 383 -40.32 -12.48 0.81
C ASN A 383 -40.69 -10.98 0.69
N ASP A 384 -41.53 -10.49 1.60
CA ASP A 384 -41.99 -9.08 1.61
C ASP A 384 -40.84 -8.07 1.76
N ALA A 385 -39.69 -8.49 2.30
CA ALA A 385 -38.47 -7.69 2.43
C ALA A 385 -37.53 -7.82 1.21
N GLY A 386 -37.91 -8.56 0.17
CA GLY A 386 -37.09 -8.81 -1.02
C GLY A 386 -35.97 -9.84 -0.82
N GLN A 387 -35.93 -10.53 0.32
CA GLN A 387 -34.90 -11.55 0.60
C GLN A 387 -35.28 -12.90 -0.03
N PRO A 388 -34.32 -13.61 -0.64
CA PRO A 388 -34.61 -14.88 -1.29
C PRO A 388 -34.74 -16.05 -0.31
N GLU A 389 -35.81 -16.82 -0.49
CA GLU A 389 -36.04 -18.12 0.14
C GLU A 389 -35.76 -19.23 -0.88
N PHE A 390 -34.65 -19.94 -0.73
CA PHE A 390 -34.21 -20.98 -1.66
C PHE A 390 -34.91 -22.30 -1.37
N ARG A 391 -35.68 -22.81 -2.32
CA ARG A 391 -36.45 -24.05 -2.17
C ARG A 391 -35.73 -25.24 -2.78
N LEU A 392 -35.73 -26.32 -2.04
CA LEU A 392 -34.98 -27.54 -2.30
C LEU A 392 -35.89 -28.73 -2.09
N LYS A 393 -35.87 -29.66 -3.04
CA LYS A 393 -36.41 -31.00 -2.85
C LYS A 393 -35.28 -31.95 -2.52
N THR A 394 -35.47 -32.74 -1.47
CA THR A 394 -34.51 -33.75 -1.01
C THR A 394 -35.21 -35.11 -0.85
N PRO A 395 -34.45 -36.22 -0.73
CA PRO A 395 -35.04 -37.54 -0.47
C PRO A 395 -35.82 -37.64 0.85
N PHE A 396 -35.58 -36.73 1.79
CA PHE A 396 -36.14 -36.74 3.14
C PHE A 396 -37.13 -35.58 3.41
N GLY A 397 -37.47 -34.80 2.38
CA GLY A 397 -38.46 -33.73 2.48
C GLY A 397 -38.13 -32.50 1.65
N GLU A 398 -39.01 -31.50 1.74
CA GLU A 398 -38.77 -30.17 1.20
C GLU A 398 -38.00 -29.32 2.23
N VAL A 399 -37.01 -28.58 1.76
CA VAL A 399 -36.16 -27.70 2.58
C VAL A 399 -36.24 -26.30 1.97
N THR A 400 -36.43 -25.30 2.83
CA THR A 400 -36.30 -23.90 2.47
C THR A 400 -35.12 -23.32 3.22
N ASP A 401 -34.13 -22.83 2.49
CA ASP A 401 -32.97 -22.14 3.04
C ASP A 401 -33.19 -20.62 2.94
N PHE A 402 -33.01 -19.92 4.07
CA PHE A 402 -33.31 -18.51 4.22
C PHE A 402 -32.18 -17.83 5.02
N PRO A 403 -31.10 -17.40 4.34
CA PRO A 403 -30.03 -16.67 4.99
C PRO A 403 -30.49 -15.27 5.40
N GLU A 404 -30.53 -15.01 6.71
CA GLU A 404 -30.91 -13.71 7.29
C GLU A 404 -29.66 -12.94 7.75
N PRO A 405 -29.28 -11.84 7.09
CA PRO A 405 -28.19 -10.99 7.57
C PRO A 405 -28.62 -10.24 8.83
N LEU A 406 -27.82 -10.34 9.88
CA LEU A 406 -28.01 -9.60 11.12
C LEU A 406 -27.07 -8.38 11.14
N LYS A 407 -27.54 -7.27 11.73
CA LYS A 407 -26.77 -6.03 11.90
C LYS A 407 -25.63 -6.15 12.90
#